data_AF-A0A7Y2TIG2-F1
#
_entry.id   AF-A0A7Y2TIG2-F1
#
_cell.length_a   1.000
_cell.length_b   1.000
_cell.length_c   1.000
_cell.angle_alpha   90.00
_cell.angle_beta   90.00
_cell.angle_gamma   90.00
#
_symmetry.space_group_name_H-M   'P 1'
#
loop_
_entity.id
_entity.type
_entity.pdbx_description
1 polymer ?
#
loop_
_entity_poly.entity_id
_entity_poly.type
_entity_poly.pdbx_seq_one_letter_code
_entity_poly.pdbx_strand_id
1 'polypeptide(L)'
;MESDSTILFLKNKVYTISNGDLDGGYEYRIQNDSVIYNVLEIDLVELGQNAFLRKFSYGYILNIKHGRMNDWWHVKFIDTRNKSGVVIRDLSKKDLIKNKKFKILHEDYTNYLIAEWSKEEMKAFINNGGFSDTTLFLKYEEKTKTR
;
A
#
# COMPACT_ATOMS: atom_id res chain seq x y z
N MET A 1 -3.32 -20.88 -1.44
CA MET A 1 -2.24 -21.83 -1.11
C MET A 1 -1.97 -21.64 0.36
N GLU A 2 -2.30 -22.65 1.18
CA GLU A 2 -1.80 -22.70 2.56
C GLU A 2 -0.28 -22.85 2.46
N SER A 3 0.47 -21.85 2.94
CA SER A 3 1.90 -22.04 3.14
C SER A 3 2.05 -22.87 4.41
N ASP A 4 2.49 -24.12 4.29
CA ASP A 4 2.92 -24.93 5.42
C ASP A 4 4.18 -24.31 6.01
N SER A 5 4.02 -23.26 6.81
CA SER A 5 5.12 -22.64 7.53
C SER A 5 5.45 -23.51 8.74
N THR A 6 6.67 -24.05 8.75
CA THR A 6 7.17 -24.82 9.91
C THR A 6 7.73 -23.85 10.94
N ILE A 7 7.22 -23.90 12.17
CA ILE A 7 7.72 -23.08 13.29
C ILE A 7 8.73 -23.89 14.10
N LEU A 8 9.91 -23.34 14.33
CA LEU A 8 10.99 -23.94 15.12
C LEU A 8 11.30 -23.10 16.35
N PHE A 9 11.47 -23.76 17.49
CA PHE A 9 11.89 -23.14 18.75
C PHE A 9 13.33 -23.55 19.05
N LEU A 10 14.23 -22.56 19.10
CA LEU A 10 15.64 -22.77 19.45
C LEU A 10 16.00 -21.80 20.57
N LYS A 11 16.20 -22.33 21.77
CA LYS A 11 16.41 -21.54 23.00
C LYS A 11 15.24 -20.58 23.25
N ASN A 12 15.51 -19.29 23.40
CA ASN A 12 14.54 -18.23 23.60
C ASN A 12 14.14 -17.51 22.29
N LYS A 13 14.31 -18.19 21.14
CA LYS A 13 14.04 -17.63 19.82
C LYS A 13 13.11 -18.53 19.01
N VAL A 14 12.25 -17.91 18.23
CA VAL A 14 11.39 -18.57 17.26
C VAL A 14 11.90 -18.34 15.84
N TYR A 15 11.71 -19.34 14.99
CA TYR A 15 12.05 -19.32 13.58
C TYR A 15 10.87 -19.88 12.78
N THR A 16 10.71 -19.40 11.55
CA THR A 16 9.69 -19.82 10.60
C THR A 16 10.36 -20.21 9.29
N ILE A 17 10.03 -21.39 8.78
CA ILE A 17 10.45 -21.81 7.45
C ILE A 17 9.33 -21.49 6.47
N SER A 18 9.61 -20.65 5.48
CA SER A 18 8.68 -20.32 4.39
C SER A 18 9.41 -20.52 3.07
N ASN A 19 8.83 -21.28 2.13
CA ASN A 19 9.42 -21.59 0.83
C ASN A 19 10.85 -22.18 0.88
N GLY A 20 11.22 -22.85 1.98
CA GLY A 20 12.55 -23.44 2.18
C GLY A 20 13.58 -22.48 2.79
N ASP A 21 13.24 -21.21 2.96
CA ASP A 21 14.09 -20.21 3.63
C ASP A 21 13.78 -20.17 5.13
N LEU A 22 14.83 -20.20 5.96
CA LEU A 22 14.73 -20.02 7.41
C LEU A 22 14.72 -18.52 7.71
N ASP A 23 13.56 -18.01 8.08
CA ASP A 23 13.40 -16.68 8.67
C ASP A 23 13.29 -16.80 10.19
N GLY A 24 13.82 -15.85 10.98
CA GLY A 24 13.69 -15.97 12.43
C GLY A 24 14.77 -15.37 13.30
N GLY A 25 14.83 -15.91 14.52
CA GLY A 25 15.65 -15.39 15.61
C GLY A 25 14.91 -14.38 16.48
N TYR A 26 13.58 -14.32 16.37
CA TYR A 26 12.72 -13.40 17.09
C TYR A 26 12.58 -13.83 18.54
N GLU A 27 12.73 -12.87 19.46
CA GLU A 27 12.36 -13.09 20.85
C GLU A 27 10.86 -13.31 20.93
N TYR A 28 10.45 -14.32 21.69
CA TYR A 28 9.06 -14.64 21.92
C TYR A 28 8.74 -14.62 23.41
N ARG A 29 7.47 -14.41 23.72
CA ARG A 29 6.90 -14.59 25.04
C ARG A 29 5.76 -15.58 24.97
N ILE A 30 5.59 -16.36 26.04
CA ILE A 30 4.43 -17.24 26.20
C ILE A 30 3.39 -16.47 27.00
N GLN A 31 2.17 -16.41 26.49
CA GLN A 31 1.03 -15.85 27.18
C GLN A 31 -0.10 -16.87 27.14
N ASN A 32 -0.40 -17.49 28.28
CA ASN A 32 -1.31 -18.63 28.40
C ASN A 32 -0.86 -19.81 27.52
N ASP A 33 -1.67 -20.19 26.54
CA ASP A 33 -1.45 -21.25 25.56
C ASP A 33 -0.88 -20.71 24.23
N SER A 34 -0.55 -19.41 24.18
CA SER A 34 -0.13 -18.72 22.96
C SER A 34 1.36 -18.32 23.00
N VAL A 35 2.04 -18.47 21.87
CA VAL A 35 3.38 -17.92 21.63
C VAL A 35 3.23 -16.61 20.88
N ILE A 36 3.78 -15.53 21.44
CA ILE A 36 3.72 -14.19 20.86
C ILE A 36 5.13 -13.73 20.54
N TYR A 37 5.38 -13.35 19.30
CA TYR A 37 6.60 -12.69 18.85
C TYR A 37 6.22 -11.52 17.93
N ASN A 38 7.04 -10.47 17.93
CA ASN A 38 6.84 -9.30 17.09
C ASN A 38 7.93 -9.26 16.03
N VAL A 39 7.55 -8.98 14.80
CA VAL A 39 8.47 -8.77 13.68
C VAL A 39 8.21 -7.38 13.11
N LEU A 40 9.28 -6.67 12.76
CA LEU A 40 9.20 -5.43 11.99
C LEU A 40 9.70 -5.72 10.59
N GLU A 41 8.78 -5.75 9.62
CA GLU A 41 9.13 -5.79 8.20
C GLU A 41 9.28 -4.36 7.69
N ILE A 42 10.41 -4.07 7.03
CA ILE A 42 10.66 -2.79 6.37
C ILE A 42 10.74 -3.07 4.87
N ASP A 43 9.65 -2.79 4.18
CA ASP A 43 9.61 -2.86 2.71
C ASP A 43 10.14 -1.55 2.11
N LEU A 44 11.30 -1.61 1.47
CA LEU A 44 11.79 -0.53 0.64
C LEU A 44 11.30 -0.73 -0.80
N VAL A 45 10.51 0.23 -1.29
CA VAL A 45 10.06 0.24 -2.69
C VAL A 45 10.75 1.38 -3.44
N GLU A 46 11.68 1.02 -4.32
CA GLU A 46 12.31 1.98 -5.24
C GLU A 46 11.44 2.15 -6.49
N LEU A 47 10.82 3.32 -6.62
CA LEU A 47 9.86 3.58 -7.70
C LEU A 47 10.52 4.15 -8.99
N GLY A 48 11.82 4.50 -8.94
CA GLY A 48 12.62 4.94 -10.08
C GLY A 48 12.05 6.14 -10.85
N GLN A 49 12.42 6.28 -12.12
CA GLN A 49 11.92 7.35 -13.02
C GLN A 49 10.48 7.13 -13.50
N ASN A 50 9.88 5.98 -13.13
CA ASN A 50 8.56 5.55 -13.58
C ASN A 50 7.47 5.88 -12.56
N ALA A 51 7.74 6.72 -11.57
CA ALA A 51 6.72 7.16 -10.64
C ALA A 51 6.76 8.65 -10.37
N PHE A 52 5.58 9.22 -10.16
CA PHE A 52 5.39 10.61 -9.79
C PHE A 52 4.54 10.68 -8.53
N LEU A 53 5.09 11.34 -7.50
CA LEU A 53 4.39 11.61 -6.26
C LEU A 53 3.95 13.08 -6.23
N ARG A 54 2.65 13.32 -6.08
CA ARG A 54 2.08 14.67 -5.95
C ARG A 54 1.47 14.86 -4.57
N LYS A 55 1.85 15.92 -3.88
CA LYS A 55 1.35 16.26 -2.54
C LYS A 55 -0.01 16.97 -2.59
N PHE A 56 -0.90 16.58 -1.69
CA PHE A 56 -2.18 17.23 -1.40
C PHE A 56 -2.25 17.65 0.08
N SER A 57 -3.31 18.39 0.45
CA SER A 57 -3.50 18.91 1.81
C SER A 57 -3.58 17.83 2.89
N TYR A 58 -3.98 16.61 2.53
CA TYR A 58 -4.23 15.52 3.48
C TYR A 58 -3.74 14.16 2.95
N GLY A 59 -2.72 14.17 2.10
CA GLY A 59 -2.14 12.96 1.55
C GLY A 59 -1.31 13.18 0.29
N TYR A 60 -1.08 12.09 -0.45
CA TYR A 60 -0.32 12.09 -1.68
C TYR A 60 -1.03 11.27 -2.76
N ILE A 61 -0.86 11.68 -4.02
CA ILE A 61 -1.22 10.88 -5.18
C ILE A 61 0.06 10.32 -5.77
N LEU A 62 0.15 8.99 -5.81
CA LEU A 62 1.26 8.25 -6.37
C LEU A 62 0.82 7.67 -7.71
N ASN A 63 1.42 8.15 -8.79
CA ASN A 63 1.24 7.60 -10.13
C ASN A 63 2.45 6.72 -10.46
N ILE A 64 2.23 5.45 -10.80
CA ILE A 64 3.28 4.51 -11.14
C ILE A 64 3.04 4.02 -12.57
N LYS A 65 3.98 4.25 -13.46
CA LYS A 65 3.96 3.76 -14.84
C LYS A 65 4.14 2.25 -14.84
N HIS A 66 3.31 1.55 -15.59
CA HIS A 66 3.44 0.11 -15.74
C HIS A 66 4.75 -0.22 -16.46
N GLY A 67 5.54 -1.15 -15.92
CA GLY A 67 6.90 -1.44 -16.42
C GLY A 67 6.96 -2.02 -17.84
N ARG A 68 5.82 -2.49 -18.39
CA ARG A 68 5.73 -3.06 -19.75
C ARG A 68 4.74 -2.34 -20.67
N MET A 69 3.88 -1.46 -20.14
CA MET A 69 2.81 -0.81 -20.90
C MET A 69 2.95 0.69 -20.73
N ASN A 70 3.47 1.36 -21.75
CA ASN A 70 3.91 2.75 -21.63
C ASN A 70 2.76 3.74 -21.33
N ASP A 71 1.53 3.38 -21.67
CA ASP A 71 0.37 4.26 -21.54
C ASP A 71 -0.45 3.97 -20.28
N TRP A 72 -0.01 3.02 -19.46
CA TRP A 72 -0.74 2.57 -18.27
C TRP A 72 -0.10 3.11 -16.99
N TRP A 73 -0.91 3.84 -16.22
CA TRP A 73 -0.53 4.40 -14.93
C TRP A 73 -1.42 3.82 -13.83
N HIS A 74 -0.78 3.26 -12.81
CA HIS A 74 -1.44 2.90 -11.56
C HIS A 74 -1.49 4.14 -10.66
N VAL A 75 -2.70 4.54 -10.28
CA VAL A 75 -2.92 5.71 -9.42
C VAL A 75 -3.32 5.22 -8.03
N LYS A 76 -2.50 5.59 -7.03
CA LYS A 76 -2.76 5.32 -5.62
C LYS A 76 -2.92 6.62 -4.85
N PHE A 77 -3.85 6.64 -3.89
CA PHE A 77 -4.00 7.72 -2.94
C PHE A 77 -3.46 7.30 -1.56
N ILE A 78 -2.44 7.99 -1.09
CA ILE A 78 -1.85 7.81 0.23
C ILE A 78 -2.51 8.81 1.18
N ASP A 79 -3.49 8.37 1.95
CA ASP A 79 -4.22 9.18 2.93
C ASP A 79 -3.47 9.21 4.27
N THR A 80 -3.10 10.41 4.69
CA THR A 80 -2.35 10.65 5.93
C THR A 80 -3.21 11.27 7.03
N ARG A 81 -4.54 11.30 6.85
CA ARG A 81 -5.47 11.83 7.88
C ARG A 81 -5.58 10.90 9.08
N ASN A 82 -5.37 9.61 8.87
CA ASN A 82 -5.36 8.66 9.96
C ASN A 82 -4.09 8.89 10.82
N LYS A 83 -4.27 9.12 12.13
CA LYS A 83 -3.15 9.31 13.06
C LYS A 83 -2.49 8.00 13.47
N SER A 84 -3.23 6.88 13.39
CA SER A 84 -2.73 5.55 13.76
C SER A 84 -1.96 4.86 12.65
N GLY A 85 -1.88 5.44 11.44
CA GLY A 85 -1.28 4.78 10.30
C GLY A 85 -1.45 5.52 8.98
N VAL A 86 -0.88 4.96 7.93
CA VAL A 86 -1.04 5.43 6.55
C VAL A 86 -2.04 4.51 5.85
N VAL A 87 -3.01 5.12 5.18
CA VAL A 87 -4.02 4.37 4.41
C VAL A 87 -3.73 4.58 2.93
N ILE A 88 -3.32 3.52 2.24
CA ILE A 88 -3.12 3.54 0.79
C ILE A 88 -4.39 3.03 0.13
N ARG A 89 -4.94 3.81 -0.80
CA ARG A 89 -6.14 3.45 -1.55
C ARG A 89 -5.88 3.36 -3.04
N ASP A 90 -6.34 2.30 -3.68
CA ASP A 90 -6.23 2.11 -5.12
C ASP A 90 -7.50 2.57 -5.84
N LEU A 91 -7.32 3.01 -7.09
CA LEU A 91 -8.39 3.48 -7.94
C LEU A 91 -9.03 2.30 -8.68
N SER A 92 -10.33 2.06 -8.47
CA SER A 92 -11.07 1.04 -9.22
C SER A 92 -11.83 1.63 -10.40
N LYS A 93 -12.12 0.79 -11.42
CA LYS A 93 -13.01 1.17 -12.54
C LYS A 93 -14.39 1.62 -12.07
N LYS A 94 -14.91 1.02 -11.00
CA LYS A 94 -16.21 1.38 -10.42
C LYS A 94 -16.18 2.79 -9.84
N ASP A 95 -15.05 3.21 -9.27
CA ASP A 95 -14.92 4.53 -8.66
C ASP A 95 -14.80 5.64 -9.70
N LEU A 96 -14.11 5.37 -10.82
CA LEU A 96 -14.09 6.26 -11.99
C LEU A 96 -15.50 6.53 -12.53
N ILE A 97 -16.34 5.50 -12.63
CA ILE A 97 -17.71 5.63 -13.16
C ILE A 97 -18.60 6.49 -12.24
N LYS A 98 -18.38 6.44 -10.92
CA LYS A 98 -19.18 7.18 -9.93
C LYS A 98 -18.95 8.69 -9.95
N ASN A 99 -17.79 9.17 -10.42
CA ASN A 99 -17.45 10.59 -10.44
C ASN A 99 -17.02 11.03 -11.85
N LYS A 100 -17.98 11.39 -12.72
CA LYS A 100 -17.70 11.89 -14.08
C LYS A 100 -17.18 13.35 -14.13
N LYS A 101 -16.61 13.87 -13.03
CA LYS A 101 -16.09 15.24 -12.95
C LYS A 101 -14.61 15.29 -13.34
N PHE A 102 -14.31 14.83 -14.55
CA PHE A 102 -12.98 14.90 -15.14
C PHE A 102 -13.12 15.03 -16.65
N LYS A 103 -12.14 15.65 -17.29
CA LYS A 103 -12.11 15.80 -18.74
C LYS A 103 -11.43 14.58 -19.34
N ILE A 104 -12.18 13.77 -20.09
CA ILE A 104 -11.61 12.67 -20.88
C ILE A 104 -10.89 13.29 -22.07
N LEU A 105 -9.58 13.07 -22.14
CA LEU A 105 -8.73 13.47 -23.27
C LEU A 105 -8.73 12.37 -24.34
N HIS A 106 -8.79 11.10 -23.92
CA HIS A 106 -8.87 9.94 -24.80
C HIS A 106 -9.48 8.76 -24.03
N GLU A 107 -10.27 7.92 -24.71
CA GLU A 107 -10.76 6.66 -24.16
C GLU A 107 -10.67 5.56 -25.22
N ASP A 108 -10.16 4.41 -24.83
CA ASP A 108 -10.42 3.14 -25.52
C ASP A 108 -11.42 2.39 -24.64
N TYR A 109 -12.63 2.19 -25.18
CA TYR A 109 -13.79 1.58 -24.53
C TYR A 109 -13.47 0.29 -23.74
N THR A 110 -12.39 -0.39 -24.09
CA THR A 110 -12.03 -1.70 -23.54
C THR A 110 -10.92 -1.64 -22.49
N ASN A 111 -9.98 -0.69 -22.58
CA ASN A 111 -8.66 -0.87 -21.98
C ASN A 111 -8.20 0.29 -21.07
N TYR A 112 -8.42 1.54 -21.44
CA TYR A 112 -7.88 2.67 -20.69
C TYR A 112 -8.62 3.97 -20.96
N LEU A 113 -8.44 4.92 -20.05
CA LEU A 113 -8.85 6.31 -20.25
C LEU A 113 -7.68 7.23 -19.90
N ILE A 114 -7.51 8.27 -20.70
CA ILE A 114 -6.63 9.40 -20.41
C ILE A 114 -7.54 10.54 -19.97
N ALA A 115 -7.38 11.00 -18.74
CA ALA A 115 -8.16 12.11 -18.21
C ALA A 115 -7.25 13.18 -17.62
N GLU A 116 -7.67 14.42 -17.83
CA GLU A 116 -7.14 15.58 -17.16
C GLU A 116 -7.99 15.90 -15.93
N TRP A 117 -7.30 16.16 -14.82
CA TRP A 117 -7.90 16.49 -13.54
C TRP A 117 -7.28 17.77 -13.02
N SER A 118 -8.12 18.77 -12.76
CA SER A 118 -7.74 19.86 -11.87
C SER A 118 -7.53 19.36 -10.44
N LYS A 119 -6.86 20.17 -9.63
CA LYS A 119 -6.64 19.87 -8.21
C LYS A 119 -7.97 19.77 -7.45
N GLU A 120 -8.94 20.59 -7.84
CA GLU A 120 -10.27 20.69 -7.26
C GLU A 120 -11.12 19.47 -7.62
N GLU A 121 -11.08 19.02 -8.87
CA GLU A 121 -11.74 17.80 -9.33
C GLU A 121 -11.17 16.56 -8.62
N MET A 122 -9.84 16.44 -8.53
CA MET A 122 -9.20 15.34 -7.82
C MET A 122 -9.57 15.34 -6.32
N LYS A 123 -9.63 16.51 -5.68
CA LYS A 123 -10.10 16.61 -4.29
C LYS A 123 -11.54 16.16 -4.14
N ALA A 124 -12.43 16.62 -5.02
CA ALA A 124 -13.84 16.23 -5.01
C ALA A 124 -13.99 14.71 -5.19
N PHE A 125 -13.21 14.12 -6.10
CA PHE A 125 -13.17 12.69 -6.33
C PHE A 125 -12.78 11.89 -5.09
N ILE A 126 -11.67 12.28 -4.43
CA ILE A 126 -11.22 11.63 -3.19
C ILE A 126 -12.31 11.73 -2.10
N ASN A 127 -12.92 12.92 -1.94
CA ASN A 127 -13.90 13.17 -0.89
C ASN A 127 -15.23 12.43 -1.12
N ASN A 128 -15.55 12.14 -2.38
CA ASN A 128 -16.73 11.37 -2.78
C ASN A 128 -16.48 9.85 -2.80
N GLY A 129 -15.37 9.37 -2.22
CA GLY A 129 -15.07 7.95 -2.15
C GLY A 129 -14.54 7.36 -3.46
N GLY A 130 -13.83 8.16 -4.26
CA GLY A 130 -13.25 7.73 -5.54
C GLY A 130 -12.11 6.69 -5.44
N PHE A 131 -11.73 6.27 -4.25
CA PHE A 131 -10.77 5.19 -4.05
C PHE A 131 -11.36 4.19 -3.05
N SER A 132 -11.57 2.94 -3.46
CA SER A 132 -12.22 1.91 -2.63
C SER A 132 -11.27 0.91 -1.99
N ASP A 133 -10.27 0.44 -2.74
CA ASP A 133 -9.45 -0.69 -2.31
C ASP A 133 -8.37 -0.18 -1.39
N THR A 134 -8.30 -0.73 -0.17
CA THR A 134 -7.57 -0.07 0.93
C THR A 134 -6.56 -1.00 1.56
N THR A 135 -5.30 -0.56 1.62
CA THR A 135 -4.24 -1.16 2.44
C THR A 135 -3.94 -0.21 3.60
N LEU A 136 -4.00 -0.70 4.84
CA LEU A 136 -3.69 0.08 6.04
C LEU A 136 -2.33 -0.34 6.59
N PHE A 137 -1.42 0.63 6.70
CA PHE A 137 -0.14 0.47 7.38
C PHE A 137 -0.23 1.16 8.74
N LEU A 138 -0.12 0.40 9.82
CA LEU A 138 -0.14 0.97 11.17
C LEU A 138 1.18 1.69 11.45
N LYS A 139 1.08 2.82 12.15
CA LYS A 139 2.24 3.58 12.59
C LYS A 139 2.94 2.80 13.71
N TYR A 140 4.21 2.49 13.51
CA TYR A 140 5.03 1.90 14.55
C TYR A 140 5.22 2.92 15.69
N GLU A 141 4.86 2.54 16.92
CA GLU A 141 4.89 3.45 18.08
C GLU A 141 6.27 3.60 18.71
N GLU A 142 7.19 2.66 18.47
CA GLU A 142 8.55 2.71 19.02
C GLU A 142 9.48 3.54 18.14
N LYS A 143 10.10 4.57 18.72
CA LYS A 143 11.21 5.27 18.06
C LYS A 143 12.35 4.29 17.85
N THR A 144 12.68 3.99 16.59
CA THR A 144 13.97 3.39 16.25
C THR A 144 15.07 4.29 16.82
N LYS A 145 15.75 3.83 17.88
CA LYS A 145 17.03 4.41 18.28
C LYS A 145 18.02 3.98 17.21
N THR A 146 18.24 4.84 16.22
CA THR A 146 19.42 4.75 15.37
C THR A 146 20.64 4.82 16.27
N ARG A 147 21.40 3.73 16.31
CA ARG A 147 22.76 3.71 16.86
C ARG A 147 23.73 4.24 15.81
#